data_AF-A0A223LWX4-F1
#
_entry.id   AF-A0A223LWX4-F1
#
_cell.length_a   1.000
_cell.length_b   1.000
_cell.length_c   1.000
_cell.angle_alpha   90.00
_cell.angle_beta   90.00
_cell.angle_gamma   90.00
#
_symmetry.space_group_name_H-M   'P 1'
#
loop_
_entity.id
_entity.type
_entity.pdbx_description
1 polymer ?
#
loop_
_entity_poly.entity_id
_entity_poly.type
_entity_poly.pdbx_seq_one_letter_code
_entity_poly.pdbx_strand_id
1 'polypeptide(L)'
;PAPASVLEDRCLNGLKETYTALGVPLQSAARAVAIMKAQAAAHIKDTPSESFAGAKLRKMGSPVVEDRCASLVAEASSYFDRVIAALS
;
A
#
# COMPACT_ATOMS: atom_id res chain seq x y z
N PRO A 1 15.65 -4.55 6.89
CA PRO A 1 15.17 -3.56 5.90
C PRO A 1 15.24 -4.15 4.49
N ALA A 2 14.13 -4.70 3.99
CA ALA A 2 14.10 -5.22 2.62
C ALA A 2 14.34 -4.08 1.62
N PRO A 3 15.21 -4.27 0.61
CA PRO A 3 15.65 -3.17 -0.23
C PRO A 3 14.47 -2.73 -1.10
N ALA A 4 13.98 -1.52 -0.86
CA ALA A 4 13.00 -0.85 -1.71
C ALA A 4 13.48 -0.63 -3.16
N SER A 5 14.76 -0.96 -3.44
CA SER A 5 15.42 -0.75 -4.73
C SER A 5 14.66 -1.36 -5.90
N VAL A 6 14.03 -2.54 -5.74
CA VAL A 6 13.25 -3.13 -6.84
C VAL A 6 12.02 -2.28 -7.19
N LEU A 7 11.35 -1.73 -6.18
CA LEU A 7 10.19 -0.86 -6.39
C LEU A 7 10.63 0.45 -7.05
N GLU A 8 11.72 1.03 -6.57
CA GLU A 8 12.28 2.28 -7.09
C GLU A 8 12.77 2.12 -8.54
N ASP A 9 13.63 1.13 -8.80
CA ASP A 9 14.28 0.93 -10.09
C ASP A 9 13.34 0.42 -11.18
N ARG A 10 12.41 -0.49 -10.82
CA ARG A 10 11.59 -1.18 -11.83
C ARG A 10 10.17 -0.65 -11.96
N CYS A 11 9.66 0.07 -10.97
CA CYS A 11 8.27 0.53 -10.98
C CYS A 11 8.13 2.05 -10.91
N LEU A 12 8.91 2.73 -10.07
CA LEU A 12 8.75 4.18 -9.86
C LEU A 12 9.53 5.03 -10.86
N ASN A 13 10.68 4.54 -11.31
CA ASN A 13 11.51 5.27 -12.27
C ASN A 13 10.77 5.48 -13.61
N GLY A 14 10.52 6.74 -13.98
CA GLY A 14 9.79 7.11 -15.21
C GLY A 14 8.27 7.05 -15.12
N LEU A 15 7.70 6.65 -13.97
CA LEU A 15 6.25 6.45 -13.82
C LEU A 15 5.48 7.77 -13.86
N LYS A 16 5.98 8.80 -13.17
CA LYS A 16 5.33 10.12 -13.11
C LYS A 16 5.31 10.79 -14.48
N GLU A 17 6.41 10.70 -15.21
CA GLU A 17 6.56 11.20 -16.57
C GLU A 17 5.57 10.51 -17.51
N THR A 18 5.46 9.17 -17.41
CA THR A 18 4.52 8.38 -18.21
C THR A 18 3.06 8.75 -17.90
N TYR A 19 2.70 8.86 -16.63
CA TYR A 19 1.34 9.25 -16.23
C TYR A 19 0.98 10.67 -16.68
N THR A 20 1.95 11.59 -16.61
CA THR A 20 1.77 12.95 -17.12
C THR A 20 1.57 12.95 -18.63
N ALA A 21 2.37 12.18 -19.38
CA ALA A 21 2.26 12.05 -20.84
C ALA A 21 0.92 11.44 -21.29
N LEU A 22 0.38 10.49 -20.52
CA LEU A 22 -0.92 9.85 -20.79
C LEU A 22 -2.12 10.66 -20.27
N GLY A 23 -1.89 11.77 -19.55
CA GLY A 23 -2.96 12.58 -18.95
C GLY A 23 -3.64 11.91 -17.75
N VAL A 24 -2.96 11.00 -17.06
CA VAL A 24 -3.47 10.33 -15.87
C VAL A 24 -3.47 11.33 -14.69
N PRO A 25 -4.60 11.52 -13.99
CA PRO A 25 -4.66 12.43 -12.85
C PRO A 25 -3.88 11.85 -11.65
N LEU A 26 -2.70 12.42 -11.39
CA LEU A 26 -1.78 11.97 -10.33
C LEU A 26 -2.42 11.93 -8.94
N GLN A 27 -3.30 12.89 -8.61
CA GLN A 27 -4.02 12.90 -7.34
C GLN A 27 -4.94 11.68 -7.17
N SER A 28 -5.61 11.25 -8.24
CA SER A 28 -6.46 10.05 -8.22
C SER A 28 -5.62 8.79 -8.04
N ALA A 29 -4.46 8.72 -8.72
CA ALA A 29 -3.53 7.62 -8.56
C ALA A 29 -2.96 7.55 -7.12
N ALA A 30 -2.51 8.67 -6.57
CA ALA A 30 -2.02 8.76 -5.19
C ALA A 30 -3.10 8.36 -4.17
N ARG A 31 -4.36 8.77 -4.39
CA ARG A 31 -5.49 8.36 -3.54
C ARG A 31 -5.75 6.86 -3.61
N ALA A 32 -5.68 6.25 -4.79
CA ALA A 32 -5.82 4.81 -4.94
C ALA A 32 -4.72 4.07 -4.15
N VAL A 33 -3.48 4.54 -4.21
CA VAL A 33 -2.35 3.97 -3.45
C VAL A 33 -2.56 4.13 -1.93
N ALA A 34 -3.09 5.27 -1.47
CA ALA A 34 -3.40 5.47 -0.06
C ALA A 34 -4.49 4.51 0.45
N ILE A 35 -5.50 4.21 -0.38
CA ILE A 35 -6.52 3.19 -0.05
C ILE A 35 -5.88 1.80 0.04
N MET A 36 -5.04 1.44 -0.93
CA MET A 36 -4.32 0.16 -0.92
C MET A 36 -3.42 0.01 0.33
N LYS A 37 -2.75 1.08 0.75
CA LYS A 37 -1.98 1.12 2.01
C LYS A 37 -2.85 0.76 3.23
N ALA A 38 -4.02 1.38 3.35
CA ALA A 38 -4.93 1.11 4.46
C ALA A 38 -5.46 -0.33 4.44
N GLN A 39 -5.78 -0.86 3.25
CA GLN A 39 -6.22 -2.24 3.09
C GLN A 39 -5.10 -3.24 3.43
N ALA A 40 -3.87 -3.01 2.95
CA ALA A 40 -2.71 -3.84 3.25
C ALA A 40 -2.44 -3.86 4.77
N ALA A 41 -2.45 -2.70 5.43
CA ALA A 41 -2.28 -2.62 6.88
C ALA A 41 -3.38 -3.39 7.65
N ALA A 42 -4.64 -3.30 7.21
CA ALA A 42 -5.74 -4.03 7.83
C ALA A 42 -5.60 -5.56 7.66
N HIS A 43 -5.20 -6.02 6.46
CA HIS A 43 -4.99 -7.44 6.17
C HIS A 43 -3.74 -8.02 6.84
N ILE A 44 -2.62 -7.28 6.90
CA ILE A 44 -1.40 -7.71 7.62
C ILE A 44 -1.71 -7.91 9.11
N LYS A 45 -2.49 -7.01 9.71
CA LYS A 45 -2.93 -7.14 11.10
C LYS A 45 -4.02 -8.20 11.30
N ASP A 46 -4.54 -8.80 10.23
CA ASP A 46 -5.74 -9.65 10.27
C ASP A 46 -6.94 -8.98 10.98
N THR A 47 -7.13 -7.68 10.71
CA THR A 47 -8.25 -6.85 11.21
C THR A 47 -9.00 -6.11 10.12
N PRO A 48 -9.38 -6.75 8.99
CA PRO A 48 -10.26 -6.10 8.03
C PRO A 48 -11.65 -5.89 8.65
N SER A 49 -12.26 -4.73 8.39
CA SER A 49 -13.61 -4.40 8.88
C SER A 49 -14.69 -4.86 7.91
N GLU A 50 -15.82 -5.33 8.44
CA GLU A 50 -17.01 -5.67 7.64
C GLU A 50 -17.57 -4.48 6.86
N SER A 51 -17.48 -3.26 7.39
CA SER A 51 -17.95 -2.04 6.69
C SER A 51 -17.27 -1.80 5.34
N PHE A 52 -15.97 -2.14 5.24
CA PHE A 52 -15.19 -1.97 4.01
C PHE A 52 -15.17 -3.23 3.13
N ALA A 53 -15.36 -4.42 3.71
CA ALA A 53 -15.25 -5.68 2.97
C ALA A 53 -16.60 -6.31 2.58
N GLY A 54 -17.67 -6.02 3.31
CA GLY A 54 -18.99 -6.64 3.15
C GLY A 54 -18.90 -8.16 3.10
N ALA A 55 -19.59 -8.77 2.13
CA ALA A 55 -19.58 -10.23 1.92
C ALA A 55 -18.22 -10.81 1.49
N LYS A 56 -17.23 -9.96 1.19
CA LYS A 56 -15.88 -10.38 0.78
C LYS A 56 -14.86 -10.32 1.92
N LEU A 57 -15.29 -10.19 3.17
CA LEU A 57 -14.41 -10.23 4.33
C LEU A 57 -13.57 -11.51 4.32
N ARG A 58 -12.25 -11.35 4.47
CA ARG A 58 -11.30 -12.46 4.59
C ARG A 58 -10.46 -12.28 5.85
N LYS A 59 -10.41 -13.32 6.68
CA LYS A 59 -9.51 -13.43 7.81
C LYS A 59 -8.44 -14.47 7.48
N MET A 60 -7.19 -14.15 7.80
CA MET A 60 -6.02 -14.95 7.47
C MET A 60 -5.75 -16.03 8.51
N GLY A 61 -6.21 -15.85 9.75
CA GLY A 61 -6.06 -16.86 10.81
C GLY A 61 -4.62 -17.04 11.26
N SER A 62 -3.78 -16.01 11.13
CA SER A 62 -2.41 -16.03 11.61
C SER A 62 -2.37 -16.01 13.14
N PRO A 63 -1.32 -16.57 13.77
CA PRO A 63 -1.12 -16.46 15.21
C PRO A 63 -1.07 -14.99 15.62
N VAL A 64 -2.03 -14.57 16.46
CA VAL A 64 -2.17 -13.17 16.87
C VAL A 64 -1.21 -12.88 18.01
N VAL A 65 -0.33 -11.90 17.81
CA VAL A 65 0.50 -11.29 18.85
C VAL A 65 -0.03 -9.89 19.19
N GLU A 66 0.26 -9.36 20.38
CA GLU A 66 -0.28 -8.08 20.88
C GLU A 66 0.00 -6.91 19.93
N ASP A 67 1.22 -6.83 19.40
CA ASP A 67 1.66 -5.80 18.45
C ASP A 67 1.05 -5.97 17.03
N ARG A 68 0.43 -7.12 16.75
CA ARG A 68 -0.12 -7.49 15.43
C ARG A 68 0.83 -7.14 14.27
N CYS A 69 2.12 -7.36 14.47
CA CYS A 69 3.18 -7.08 13.49
C CYS A 69 3.31 -5.59 13.10
N ALA A 70 3.20 -4.64 14.04
CA ALA A 70 3.24 -3.20 13.73
C ALA A 70 4.53 -2.79 13.00
N SER A 71 5.66 -3.44 13.29
CA SER A 71 6.90 -3.21 12.55
C SER A 71 6.76 -3.56 11.06
N LEU A 72 6.11 -4.67 10.71
CA LEU A 72 5.87 -5.05 9.31
C LEU A 72 4.82 -4.15 8.65
N VAL A 73 3.81 -3.72 9.41
CA VAL A 73 2.82 -2.74 8.93
C VAL A 73 3.49 -1.41 8.60
N ALA A 74 4.44 -0.96 9.43
CA ALA A 74 5.22 0.24 9.20
C ALA A 74 6.15 0.10 7.98
N GLU A 75 6.84 -1.03 7.84
CA GLU A 75 7.68 -1.33 6.67
C GLU A 75 6.85 -1.34 5.38
N ALA A 76 5.74 -2.08 5.36
CA ALA A 76 4.82 -2.12 4.22
C ALA A 76 4.26 -0.72 3.88
N SER A 77 3.85 0.03 4.90
CA SER A 77 3.36 1.41 4.75
C SER A 77 4.40 2.32 4.11
N SER A 78 5.68 2.17 4.49
CA SER A 78 6.76 2.96 3.94
C SER A 78 6.94 2.76 2.43
N TYR A 79 6.68 1.56 1.90
CA TYR A 79 6.72 1.31 0.46
C TYR A 79 5.59 2.04 -0.27
N PHE A 80 4.38 2.03 0.28
CA PHE A 80 3.27 2.80 -0.29
C PHE A 80 3.52 4.31 -0.24
N ASP A 81 4.11 4.81 0.85
CA ASP A 81 4.46 6.23 0.98
C ASP A 81 5.50 6.66 -0.07
N ARG A 82 6.46 5.79 -0.42
CA ARG A 82 7.41 6.04 -1.52
C ARG A 82 6.70 6.16 -2.87
N VAL A 83 5.72 5.30 -3.14
CA VAL A 83 4.91 5.38 -4.38
C VAL A 83 4.13 6.70 -4.41
N ILE A 84 3.49 7.08 -3.31
CA ILE A 84 2.73 8.34 -3.21
C ILE A 84 3.67 9.54 -3.41
N ALA A 85 4.86 9.52 -2.82
CA ALA A 85 5.86 10.57 -2.97
C ALA A 85 6.36 10.68 -4.43
N ALA A 86 6.54 9.56 -5.13
CA ALA A 86 6.94 9.54 -6.53
C ALA A 86 5.84 10.06 -7.48
N LEU A 87 4.56 9.93 -7.11
CA LEU A 87 3.41 10.37 -7.91
C LEU A 87 2.96 11.80 -7.58
N SER A 88 3.40 12.38 -6.47
CA SER A 88 3.03 13.75 -6.05
C SER A 88 3.90 14.80 -6.72
#